data_AF-A0A5B8U8A5-F1
#
_entry.id   AF-A0A5B8U8A5-F1
#
_cell.length_a   1.000
_cell.length_b   1.000
_cell.length_c   1.000
_cell.angle_alpha   90.00
_cell.angle_beta   90.00
_cell.angle_gamma   90.00
#
_symmetry.space_group_name_H-M   'P 1'
#
loop_
_entity.id
_entity.type
_entity.pdbx_description
1 polymer ?
#
loop_
_entity_poly.entity_id
_entity_poly.type
_entity_poly.pdbx_seq_one_letter_code
_entity_poly.pdbx_strand_id
1 'polypeptide(L)'
;MGGGATAGVTQDDVLAVGRAIHAALPTGRGPRHALDDRAMDFAAADAELRAALFRFVDVVPACHSLDDLARHLTGFLGEVGDRPPAIAAAMRLGATRAGRTALGAASAAGVKHMAHRFIVGASVPDATGVLRELWHRGVASSVDLLGEATVTAQEADRYARRCREALQALADAHRDLPPRPHLEADGLGALPRANLSVKVSALTPLLRPEAPELGQRDAAVRLRDLLRTARELGAHLHIDMESFDSREAIAELVIDLLGEPEFADGPSAGVVLQAYLRDSPELCDRFIGCARDVPRRHPLVVRLVKGAYWDHEVVEARQHGWSVPVFEVKAESDRNFEALARRLLEARAAGVALRPAIASHNLRSVAYAVAVTRALGLSDDDLELQVLRGLGDDLQDALAACGLRVRTYCPVGDLVAGMAYLVRRLLENTSNEGFLSAQHEGTALEELLAAP
;
A
#
# COMPACT_ATOMS: atom_id res chain seq x y z
N MET A 1 13.28 21.47 -35.45
CA MET A 1 13.23 22.79 -34.78
C MET A 1 12.74 22.56 -33.36
N GLY A 2 13.53 22.99 -32.37
CA GLY A 2 13.11 23.07 -30.96
C GLY A 2 13.19 21.78 -30.14
N GLY A 3 14.35 21.13 -30.06
CA GLY A 3 14.63 20.22 -28.94
C GLY A 3 14.79 21.04 -27.67
N GLY A 4 13.68 21.30 -26.98
CA GLY A 4 13.71 21.89 -25.65
C GLY A 4 14.39 20.90 -24.71
N ALA A 5 15.62 21.19 -24.31
CA ALA A 5 16.23 20.53 -23.16
C ALA A 5 15.31 20.81 -21.96
N THR A 6 14.54 19.81 -21.54
CA THR A 6 13.82 19.84 -20.27
C THR A 6 14.86 20.11 -19.19
N ALA A 7 14.81 21.28 -18.56
CA ALA A 7 15.72 21.64 -17.48
C ALA A 7 15.63 20.53 -16.42
N GLY A 8 16.77 19.91 -16.08
CA GLY A 8 16.80 18.86 -15.08
C GLY A 8 16.33 19.39 -13.73
N VAL A 9 15.46 18.65 -13.05
CA VAL A 9 15.08 18.92 -11.65
C VAL A 9 16.34 19.03 -10.80
N THR A 10 16.49 20.16 -10.12
CA THR A 10 17.61 20.40 -9.20
C THR A 10 17.25 19.93 -7.79
N GLN A 11 18.26 19.78 -6.92
CA GLN A 11 17.99 19.48 -5.52
C GLN A 11 17.24 20.61 -4.81
N ASP A 12 17.46 21.87 -5.22
CA ASP A 12 16.77 23.03 -4.66
C ASP A 12 15.27 23.00 -4.96
N ASP A 13 14.87 22.53 -6.15
CA ASP A 13 13.46 22.36 -6.51
C ASP A 13 12.77 21.34 -5.58
N VAL A 14 13.43 20.22 -5.33
CA VAL A 14 12.92 19.16 -4.43
C VAL A 14 12.84 19.67 -2.99
N LEU A 15 13.85 20.40 -2.52
CA LEU A 15 13.86 21.00 -1.19
C LEU A 15 12.75 22.03 -1.01
N ALA A 16 12.49 22.87 -2.02
CA ALA A 16 11.42 23.86 -1.99
C ALA A 16 10.04 23.19 -1.85
N VAL A 17 9.79 22.14 -2.65
CA VAL A 17 8.54 21.36 -2.55
C VAL A 17 8.44 20.64 -1.21
N GLY A 18 9.51 19.99 -0.77
CA GLY A 18 9.55 19.25 0.49
C GLY A 18 9.28 20.15 1.70
N ARG A 19 9.86 21.35 1.73
CA ARG A 19 9.60 22.36 2.77
C ARG A 19 8.16 22.84 2.77
N ALA A 20 7.56 23.06 1.60
CA ALA A 20 6.16 23.47 1.49
C ALA A 20 5.21 22.41 2.05
N ILE A 21 5.42 21.14 1.69
CA ILE A 21 4.63 20.01 2.21
C ILE A 21 4.86 19.84 3.71
N HIS A 22 6.11 19.90 4.17
CA HIS A 22 6.44 19.78 5.59
C HIS A 22 5.76 20.87 6.44
N ALA A 23 5.73 22.11 5.96
CA ALA A 23 5.07 23.22 6.65
C ALA A 23 3.53 23.05 6.74
N ALA A 24 2.93 22.23 5.86
CA ALA A 24 1.51 21.90 5.88
C ALA A 24 1.17 20.68 6.76
N LEU A 25 2.17 20.01 7.36
CA LEU A 25 1.91 18.90 8.27
C LEU A 25 1.10 19.36 9.49
N PRO A 26 0.13 18.55 9.96
CA PRO A 26 -0.67 18.87 11.14
C PRO A 26 0.23 19.18 12.36
N THR A 27 -0.01 20.32 13.01
CA THR A 27 0.73 20.69 14.23
C THR A 27 0.05 20.09 15.47
N GLY A 28 0.77 19.21 16.17
CA GLY A 28 0.32 18.60 17.42
C GLY A 28 -0.47 17.31 17.23
N ARG A 29 0.10 16.19 17.69
CA ARG A 29 -0.61 14.92 17.77
C ARG A 29 -1.47 14.90 19.02
N GLY A 30 -2.75 14.51 18.87
CA GLY A 30 -3.63 14.30 20.02
C GLY A 30 -3.05 13.28 21.00
N PRO A 31 -3.39 13.34 22.30
CA PRO A 31 -2.75 12.52 23.35
C PRO A 31 -2.86 11.00 23.14
N ARG A 32 -3.86 10.54 22.37
CA ARG A 32 -4.01 9.12 22.00
C ARG A 32 -2.95 8.65 21.01
N HIS A 33 -2.63 9.45 19.99
CA HIS A 33 -1.61 9.13 19.00
C HIS A 33 -0.22 9.04 19.65
N ALA A 34 0.09 9.97 20.57
CA ALA A 34 1.37 9.95 21.29
C ALA A 34 1.56 8.70 22.19
N LEU A 35 0.47 8.09 22.67
CA LEU A 35 0.54 6.83 23.43
C LEU A 35 0.80 5.63 22.51
N ASP A 36 0.14 5.59 21.36
CA ASP A 36 0.34 4.53 20.36
C ASP A 36 1.78 4.56 19.82
N ASP A 37 2.30 5.75 19.52
CA ASP A 37 3.66 5.91 19.01
C ASP A 37 4.69 5.46 20.05
N ARG A 38 4.52 5.83 21.34
CA ARG A 38 5.38 5.33 22.42
C ARG A 38 5.33 3.81 22.61
N ALA A 39 4.17 3.19 22.41
CA ALA A 39 4.03 1.74 22.51
C ALA A 39 4.78 1.04 21.36
N MET A 40 4.73 1.62 20.17
CA MET A 40 5.50 1.16 19.01
C MET A 40 7.00 1.34 19.21
N ASP A 41 7.44 2.50 19.70
CA ASP A 41 8.85 2.77 20.00
C ASP A 41 9.41 1.79 21.04
N PHE A 42 8.63 1.51 22.09
CA PHE A 42 9.01 0.51 23.11
C PHE A 42 9.13 -0.89 22.51
N ALA A 43 8.20 -1.28 21.63
CA ALA A 43 8.26 -2.57 20.94
C ALA A 43 9.43 -2.64 19.94
N ALA A 44 9.85 -1.52 19.37
CA ALA A 44 10.95 -1.44 18.40
C ALA A 44 12.34 -1.42 19.05
N ALA A 45 12.44 -1.04 20.33
CA ALA A 45 13.72 -0.84 21.03
C ALA A 45 14.54 -2.13 21.25
N ASP A 46 13.90 -3.30 21.23
CA ASP A 46 14.55 -4.59 21.42
C ASP A 46 14.09 -5.60 20.34
N ALA A 47 15.04 -6.21 19.64
CA ALA A 47 14.75 -7.07 18.49
C ALA A 47 14.07 -8.39 18.90
N GLU A 48 14.42 -8.96 20.05
CA GLU A 48 13.81 -10.19 20.56
C GLU A 48 12.37 -9.92 21.02
N LEU A 49 12.17 -8.82 21.74
CA LEU A 49 10.85 -8.36 22.16
C LEU A 49 9.95 -8.07 20.97
N ARG A 50 10.47 -7.36 19.95
CA ARG A 50 9.73 -7.07 18.72
C ARG A 50 9.28 -8.36 18.05
N ALA A 51 10.18 -9.33 17.89
CA ALA A 51 9.86 -10.62 17.29
C ALA A 51 8.80 -11.39 18.10
N ALA A 52 8.93 -11.40 19.43
CA ALA A 52 7.96 -12.04 20.33
C ALA A 52 6.57 -11.41 20.22
N LEU A 53 6.48 -10.07 20.21
CA LEU A 53 5.21 -9.35 20.07
C LEU A 53 4.58 -9.54 18.69
N PHE A 54 5.39 -9.58 17.62
CA PHE A 54 4.86 -9.78 16.26
C PHE A 54 4.32 -11.19 16.06
N ARG A 55 5.03 -12.22 16.54
CA ARG A 55 4.52 -13.61 16.58
C ARG A 55 3.26 -13.73 17.43
N PHE A 56 3.20 -12.99 18.53
CA PHE A 56 2.01 -12.95 19.36
C PHE A 56 0.81 -12.35 18.61
N VAL A 57 0.99 -11.21 17.94
CA VAL A 57 -0.06 -10.58 17.12
C VAL A 57 -0.54 -11.54 16.02
N ASP A 58 0.38 -12.24 15.36
CA ASP A 58 0.09 -13.20 14.30
C ASP A 58 -0.77 -14.39 14.76
N VAL A 59 -0.53 -14.92 15.97
CA VAL A 59 -1.30 -16.07 16.50
C VAL A 59 -2.66 -15.70 17.09
N VAL A 60 -2.93 -14.41 17.37
CA VAL A 60 -4.17 -13.98 18.02
C VAL A 60 -5.44 -14.48 17.33
N PRO A 61 -5.58 -14.45 15.99
CA PRO A 61 -6.77 -14.96 15.31
C PRO A 61 -7.05 -16.44 15.57
N ALA A 62 -5.99 -17.23 15.84
CA ALA A 62 -6.10 -18.66 16.14
C ALA A 62 -6.41 -18.94 17.62
N CYS A 63 -6.33 -17.94 18.51
CA CYS A 63 -6.58 -18.12 19.93
C CYS A 63 -8.09 -18.24 20.22
N HIS A 64 -8.51 -19.32 20.89
CA HIS A 64 -9.93 -19.60 21.12
C HIS A 64 -10.48 -19.06 22.45
N SER A 65 -9.64 -18.48 23.31
CA SER A 65 -10.07 -17.90 24.60
C SER A 65 -9.07 -16.90 25.17
N LEU A 66 -9.48 -16.12 26.17
CA LEU A 66 -8.58 -15.20 26.89
C LEU A 66 -7.44 -15.93 27.62
N ASP A 67 -7.69 -17.14 28.14
CA ASP A 67 -6.64 -17.96 28.76
C ASP A 67 -5.61 -18.40 27.72
N ASP A 68 -6.06 -18.80 26.53
CA ASP A 68 -5.21 -19.21 25.42
C ASP A 68 -4.34 -18.05 24.92
N LEU A 69 -4.94 -16.87 24.78
CA LEU A 69 -4.24 -15.66 24.40
C LEU A 69 -3.17 -15.27 25.45
N ALA A 70 -3.51 -15.33 26.73
CA ALA A 70 -2.56 -15.06 27.81
C ALA A 70 -1.39 -16.06 27.82
N ARG A 71 -1.67 -17.35 27.60
CA ARG A 71 -0.64 -18.39 27.51
C ARG A 71 0.33 -18.11 26.36
N HIS A 72 -0.17 -17.83 25.16
CA HIS A 72 0.67 -17.48 24.02
C HIS A 72 1.53 -16.24 24.28
N LEU A 73 0.94 -15.16 24.82
CA LEU A 73 1.69 -13.96 25.15
C LEU A 73 2.82 -14.26 26.14
N THR A 74 2.53 -14.97 27.24
CA THR A 74 3.55 -15.33 28.22
C THR A 74 4.60 -16.29 27.67
N GLY A 75 4.23 -17.17 26.73
CA GLY A 75 5.14 -18.08 26.04
C GLY A 75 6.17 -17.32 25.21
N PHE A 76 5.71 -16.45 24.31
CA PHE A 76 6.61 -15.64 23.47
C PHE A 76 7.47 -14.68 24.29
N LEU A 77 6.90 -14.02 25.31
CA LEU A 77 7.68 -13.16 26.22
C LEU A 77 8.68 -13.96 27.07
N GLY A 78 8.46 -15.26 27.25
CA GLY A 78 9.37 -16.18 27.91
C GLY A 78 10.66 -16.43 27.11
N GLU A 79 10.61 -16.30 25.78
CA GLU A 79 11.76 -16.48 24.88
C GLU A 79 12.73 -15.29 24.91
N VAL A 80 12.27 -14.11 25.33
CA VAL A 80 13.08 -12.89 25.43
C VAL A 80 14.07 -13.03 26.60
N GLY A 81 15.36 -12.87 26.31
CA GLY A 81 16.45 -13.03 27.27
C GLY A 81 16.43 -11.99 28.38
N ASP A 82 16.67 -10.73 28.03
CA ASP A 82 16.65 -9.60 28.95
C ASP A 82 15.27 -8.95 28.99
N ARG A 83 14.47 -9.34 29.99
CA ARG A 83 13.08 -8.88 30.08
C ARG A 83 12.99 -7.53 30.80
N PRO A 84 12.40 -6.50 30.16
CA PRO A 84 12.06 -5.27 30.85
C PRO A 84 11.18 -5.52 32.09
N PRO A 85 11.28 -4.71 33.15
CA PRO A 85 10.50 -4.90 34.39
C PRO A 85 8.99 -5.02 34.19
N ALA A 86 8.44 -4.29 33.22
CA ALA A 86 7.02 -4.35 32.85
C ALA A 86 6.62 -5.75 32.34
N ILE A 87 7.49 -6.39 31.55
CA ILE A 87 7.29 -7.73 30.99
C ILE A 87 7.38 -8.78 32.09
N ALA A 88 8.36 -8.67 32.98
CA ALA A 88 8.48 -9.54 34.13
C ALA A 88 7.24 -9.46 35.05
N ALA A 89 6.66 -8.26 35.22
CA ALA A 89 5.42 -8.08 35.96
C ALA A 89 4.21 -8.72 35.26
N ALA A 90 4.07 -8.54 33.94
CA ALA A 90 3.02 -9.18 33.14
C ALA A 90 3.08 -10.72 33.22
N MET A 91 4.29 -11.30 33.17
CA MET A 91 4.50 -12.74 33.33
C MET A 91 4.08 -13.24 34.72
N ARG A 92 4.41 -12.48 35.80
CA ARG A 92 3.98 -12.84 37.17
C ARG A 92 2.46 -12.79 37.32
N LEU A 93 1.79 -11.83 36.69
CA LEU A 93 0.32 -11.77 36.67
C LEU A 93 -0.28 -12.99 35.97
N GLY A 94 0.31 -13.44 34.86
CA GLY A 94 -0.09 -14.65 34.14
C GLY A 94 0.07 -15.98 34.90
N ALA A 95 0.68 -15.99 36.08
CA ALA A 95 0.87 -17.21 36.88
C ALA A 95 -0.45 -17.73 37.51
N THR A 96 -1.45 -16.87 37.68
CA THR A 96 -2.75 -17.24 38.28
C THR A 96 -3.86 -17.29 37.23
N ARG A 97 -4.92 -18.07 37.47
CA ARG A 97 -6.08 -18.13 36.55
C ARG A 97 -6.73 -16.76 36.34
N ALA A 98 -6.96 -16.02 37.43
CA ALA A 98 -7.54 -14.67 37.37
C ALA A 98 -6.63 -13.69 36.61
N GLY A 99 -5.32 -13.75 36.86
CA GLY A 99 -4.36 -12.91 36.17
C GLY A 99 -4.19 -13.26 34.68
N ARG A 100 -4.30 -14.53 34.27
CA ARG A 100 -4.38 -14.90 32.85
C ARG A 100 -5.61 -14.34 32.16
N THR A 101 -6.78 -14.41 32.80
CA THR A 101 -8.00 -13.82 32.22
C THR A 101 -7.85 -12.31 32.02
N ALA A 102 -7.30 -11.61 33.01
CA ALA A 102 -7.06 -10.17 32.91
C ALA A 102 -6.02 -9.82 31.82
N LEU A 103 -4.91 -10.57 31.78
CA LEU A 103 -3.87 -10.39 30.76
C LEU A 103 -4.42 -10.65 29.36
N GLY A 104 -5.15 -11.74 29.16
CA GLY A 104 -5.79 -12.05 27.89
C GLY A 104 -6.77 -10.96 27.45
N ALA A 105 -7.61 -10.44 28.36
CA ALA A 105 -8.51 -9.34 28.04
C ALA A 105 -7.76 -8.08 27.60
N ALA A 106 -6.68 -7.73 28.30
CA ALA A 106 -5.82 -6.59 27.95
C ALA A 106 -5.15 -6.79 26.58
N SER A 107 -4.63 -7.99 26.31
CA SER A 107 -4.01 -8.31 25.02
C SER A 107 -4.99 -8.24 23.86
N ALA A 108 -6.19 -8.80 24.02
CA ALA A 108 -7.23 -8.75 22.99
C ALA A 108 -7.64 -7.30 22.69
N ALA A 109 -7.78 -6.46 23.72
CA ALA A 109 -8.06 -5.05 23.57
C ALA A 109 -6.92 -4.30 22.87
N GLY A 110 -5.67 -4.55 23.25
CA GLY A 110 -4.49 -3.93 22.65
C GLY A 110 -4.33 -4.28 21.17
N VAL A 111 -4.45 -5.56 20.82
CA VAL A 111 -4.35 -6.03 19.43
C VAL A 111 -5.48 -5.47 18.58
N LYS A 112 -6.72 -5.46 19.09
CA LYS A 112 -7.85 -4.85 18.40
C LYS A 112 -7.65 -3.34 18.18
N HIS A 113 -7.13 -2.64 19.18
CA HIS A 113 -6.81 -1.21 19.08
C HIS A 113 -5.77 -0.93 17.99
N MET A 114 -4.69 -1.71 17.94
CA MET A 114 -3.67 -1.61 16.88
C MET A 114 -4.25 -1.92 15.50
N ALA A 115 -5.12 -2.93 15.38
CA ALA A 115 -5.75 -3.30 14.12
C ALA A 115 -6.61 -2.16 13.54
N HIS A 116 -7.39 -1.50 14.40
CA HIS A 116 -8.26 -0.37 14.01
C HIS A 116 -7.48 0.85 13.50
N ARG A 117 -6.17 0.95 13.77
CA ARG A 117 -5.31 2.01 13.20
C ARG A 117 -5.12 1.84 11.70
N PHE A 118 -5.01 0.60 11.23
CA PHE A 118 -4.67 0.28 9.84
C PHE A 118 -5.85 -0.24 9.02
N ILE A 119 -6.91 -0.74 9.67
CA ILE A 119 -8.09 -1.31 9.03
C ILE A 119 -9.27 -0.38 9.25
N VAL A 120 -9.90 0.09 8.17
CA VAL A 120 -10.95 1.11 8.25
C VAL A 120 -12.33 0.55 8.55
N GLY A 121 -12.51 -0.78 8.47
CA GLY A 121 -13.77 -1.46 8.76
C GLY A 121 -13.70 -2.95 8.44
N ALA A 122 -14.67 -3.72 8.93
CA ALA A 122 -14.79 -5.15 8.63
C ALA A 122 -15.35 -5.41 7.23
N SER A 123 -16.14 -4.46 6.71
CA SER A 123 -16.74 -4.48 5.37
C SER A 123 -16.76 -3.06 4.76
N VAL A 124 -17.03 -2.96 3.45
CA VAL A 124 -17.15 -1.64 2.78
C VAL A 124 -18.28 -0.79 3.38
N PRO A 125 -19.46 -1.34 3.70
CA PRO A 125 -20.48 -0.62 4.46
C PRO A 125 -19.95 -0.04 5.78
N ASP A 126 -19.19 -0.82 6.56
CA ASP A 126 -18.62 -0.34 7.83
C ASP A 126 -17.58 0.77 7.63
N ALA A 127 -16.82 0.71 6.53
CA ALA A 127 -15.81 1.71 6.18
C ALA A 127 -16.40 3.00 5.59
N THR A 128 -17.67 3.02 5.19
CA THR A 128 -18.28 4.12 4.42
C THR A 128 -18.14 5.47 5.12
N GLY A 129 -18.25 5.53 6.46
CA GLY A 129 -18.04 6.77 7.22
C GLY A 129 -16.65 7.37 7.00
N VAL A 130 -15.61 6.53 7.11
CA VAL A 130 -14.20 6.93 6.89
C VAL A 130 -13.96 7.37 5.44
N LEU A 131 -14.51 6.62 4.47
CA LEU A 131 -14.35 6.94 3.04
C LEU A 131 -14.98 8.31 2.70
N ARG A 132 -16.16 8.60 3.24
CA ARG A 132 -16.83 9.90 3.05
C ARG A 132 -16.06 11.03 3.73
N GLU A 133 -15.53 10.80 4.93
CA GLU A 133 -14.70 11.78 5.63
C GLU A 133 -13.45 12.14 4.82
N LEU A 134 -12.73 11.14 4.26
CA LEU A 134 -11.60 11.37 3.36
C LEU A 134 -11.99 12.25 2.18
N TRP A 135 -13.10 11.92 1.50
CA TRP A 135 -13.60 12.72 0.38
C TRP A 135 -13.90 14.17 0.77
N HIS A 136 -14.53 14.38 1.93
CA HIS A 136 -14.79 15.73 2.46
C HIS A 136 -13.51 16.50 2.82
N ARG A 137 -12.40 15.82 3.09
CA ARG A 137 -11.09 16.43 3.29
C ARG A 137 -10.28 16.60 2.00
N GLY A 138 -10.85 16.26 0.84
CA GLY A 138 -10.16 16.36 -0.44
C GLY A 138 -9.19 15.21 -0.71
N VAL A 139 -9.46 14.04 -0.13
CA VAL A 139 -8.65 12.83 -0.26
C VAL A 139 -9.48 11.74 -0.92
N ALA A 140 -8.98 11.14 -2.00
CA ALA A 140 -9.61 9.97 -2.61
C ALA A 140 -9.26 8.69 -1.83
N SER A 141 -10.00 7.60 -2.05
CA SER A 141 -9.71 6.30 -1.42
C SER A 141 -9.46 5.20 -2.46
N SER A 142 -8.62 4.22 -2.14
CA SER A 142 -8.56 2.91 -2.79
C SER A 142 -8.83 1.86 -1.72
N VAL A 143 -9.87 1.03 -1.87
CA VAL A 143 -10.17 -0.01 -0.89
C VAL A 143 -9.45 -1.30 -1.25
N ASP A 144 -8.85 -1.96 -0.26
CA ASP A 144 -8.27 -3.30 -0.39
C ASP A 144 -9.05 -4.27 0.49
N LEU A 145 -9.51 -5.38 -0.10
CA LEU A 145 -10.19 -6.41 0.67
C LEU A 145 -9.15 -7.35 1.27
N LEU A 146 -9.04 -7.31 2.59
CA LEU A 146 -8.23 -8.26 3.31
C LEU A 146 -8.85 -9.65 3.22
N GLY A 147 -8.00 -10.64 3.03
CA GLY A 147 -8.35 -12.04 2.99
C GLY A 147 -7.14 -12.92 3.32
N GLU A 148 -7.43 -14.15 3.68
CA GLU A 148 -6.44 -15.21 3.82
C GLU A 148 -5.96 -15.68 2.44
N ALA A 149 -4.87 -16.45 2.42
CA ALA A 149 -4.38 -17.09 1.21
C ALA A 149 -5.48 -17.96 0.59
N THR A 150 -5.70 -17.78 -0.72
CA THR A 150 -6.67 -18.58 -1.46
C THR A 150 -6.02 -19.88 -1.88
N VAL A 151 -6.51 -21.01 -1.35
CA VAL A 151 -5.93 -22.34 -1.58
C VAL A 151 -6.89 -23.29 -2.31
N THR A 152 -8.14 -22.86 -2.53
CA THR A 152 -9.14 -23.59 -3.31
C THR A 152 -9.86 -22.71 -4.32
N ALA A 153 -10.43 -23.32 -5.37
CA ALA A 153 -11.24 -22.61 -6.35
C ALA A 153 -12.50 -21.97 -5.72
N GLN A 154 -13.09 -22.59 -4.70
CA GLN A 154 -14.25 -22.05 -3.99
C GLN A 154 -13.91 -20.78 -3.21
N GLU A 155 -12.70 -20.70 -2.66
CA GLU A 155 -12.21 -19.49 -2.00
C GLU A 155 -11.94 -18.37 -3.01
N ALA A 156 -11.38 -18.71 -4.17
CA ALA A 156 -11.22 -17.76 -5.28
C ALA A 156 -12.58 -17.20 -5.74
N ASP A 157 -13.60 -18.05 -5.89
CA ASP A 157 -14.96 -17.63 -6.21
C ASP A 157 -15.56 -16.74 -5.13
N ARG A 158 -15.33 -17.08 -3.86
CA ARG A 158 -15.79 -16.29 -2.72
C ARG A 158 -15.12 -14.91 -2.70
N TYR A 159 -13.82 -14.83 -2.94
CA TYR A 159 -13.09 -13.57 -3.03
C TYR A 159 -13.58 -12.71 -4.21
N ALA A 160 -13.75 -13.29 -5.40
CA ALA A 160 -14.29 -12.59 -6.55
C ALA A 160 -15.71 -12.04 -6.30
N ARG A 161 -16.59 -12.80 -5.61
CA ARG A 161 -17.90 -12.28 -5.18
C ARG A 161 -17.76 -11.09 -4.23
N ARG A 162 -16.89 -11.18 -3.23
CA ARG A 162 -16.63 -10.07 -2.30
C ARG A 162 -16.12 -8.81 -3.03
N CYS A 163 -15.24 -8.97 -4.02
CA CYS A 163 -14.78 -7.86 -4.85
C CYS A 163 -15.93 -7.20 -5.63
N ARG A 164 -16.85 -8.00 -6.22
CA ARG A 164 -18.03 -7.48 -6.92
C ARG A 164 -18.96 -6.70 -5.98
N GLU A 165 -19.25 -7.26 -4.81
CA GLU A 165 -20.05 -6.62 -3.77
C GLU A 165 -19.39 -5.32 -3.27
N ALA A 166 -18.07 -5.31 -3.12
CA ALA A 166 -17.31 -4.13 -2.74
C ALA A 166 -17.36 -3.03 -3.82
N LEU A 167 -17.21 -3.37 -5.10
CA LEU A 167 -17.35 -2.41 -6.20
C LEU A 167 -18.73 -1.74 -6.17
N GLN A 168 -19.80 -2.52 -6.00
CA GLN A 168 -21.16 -2.00 -5.89
C GLN A 168 -21.30 -1.07 -4.66
N ALA A 169 -20.87 -1.52 -3.48
CA ALA A 169 -20.94 -0.73 -2.27
C ALA A 169 -20.13 0.57 -2.36
N LEU A 170 -18.97 0.56 -3.03
CA LEU A 170 -18.17 1.76 -3.27
C LEU A 170 -18.85 2.73 -4.22
N ALA A 171 -19.45 2.24 -5.31
CA ALA A 171 -20.21 3.06 -6.24
C ALA A 171 -21.38 3.75 -5.54
N ASP A 172 -22.10 3.01 -4.69
CA ASP A 172 -23.22 3.54 -3.89
C ASP A 172 -22.74 4.54 -2.83
N ALA A 173 -21.63 4.26 -2.15
CA ALA A 173 -21.08 5.16 -1.14
C ALA A 173 -20.67 6.53 -1.70
N HIS A 174 -20.23 6.59 -2.97
CA HIS A 174 -19.76 7.80 -3.65
C HIS A 174 -20.83 8.53 -4.47
N ARG A 175 -22.00 7.92 -4.68
CA ARG A 175 -23.08 8.45 -5.52
C ARG A 175 -23.51 9.86 -5.12
N ASP A 176 -23.72 10.07 -3.82
CA ASP A 176 -24.28 11.32 -3.27
C ASP A 176 -23.21 12.27 -2.71
N LEU A 177 -21.93 11.99 -2.98
CA LEU A 177 -20.84 12.84 -2.53
C LEU A 177 -20.73 14.13 -3.37
N PRO A 178 -20.42 15.27 -2.75
CA PRO A 178 -20.27 16.54 -3.47
C PRO A 178 -19.12 16.44 -4.48
N PRO A 179 -19.23 17.09 -5.65
CA PRO A 179 -18.18 17.04 -6.66
C PRO A 179 -16.87 17.65 -6.15
N ARG A 180 -15.75 17.04 -6.56
CA ARG A 180 -14.36 17.44 -6.29
C ARG A 180 -13.61 17.37 -7.62
N PRO A 181 -13.64 18.41 -8.46
CA PRO A 181 -13.01 18.39 -9.79
C PRO A 181 -11.56 17.89 -9.77
N HIS A 182 -10.79 18.32 -8.78
CA HIS A 182 -9.41 17.90 -8.52
C HIS A 182 -9.20 16.38 -8.36
N LEU A 183 -10.18 15.68 -7.80
CA LEU A 183 -10.15 14.23 -7.58
C LEU A 183 -10.83 13.43 -8.68
N GLU A 184 -11.56 14.11 -9.58
CA GLU A 184 -12.45 13.51 -10.56
C GLU A 184 -11.99 13.72 -12.00
N ALA A 185 -10.92 14.49 -12.22
CA ALA A 185 -10.34 14.69 -13.53
C ALA A 185 -8.84 14.98 -13.48
N ASP A 186 -8.16 14.66 -14.57
CA ASP A 186 -6.79 15.08 -14.90
C ASP A 186 -6.72 15.57 -16.35
N GLY A 187 -5.51 15.87 -16.84
CA GLY A 187 -5.28 16.26 -18.23
C GLY A 187 -5.66 15.19 -19.27
N LEU A 188 -5.94 13.95 -18.85
CA LEU A 188 -6.43 12.85 -19.71
C LEU A 188 -7.93 12.56 -19.51
N GLY A 189 -8.66 13.41 -18.78
CA GLY A 189 -10.11 13.33 -18.63
C GLY A 189 -10.56 12.79 -17.27
N ALA A 190 -11.75 12.18 -17.23
CA ALA A 190 -12.43 11.82 -15.99
C ALA A 190 -11.78 10.63 -15.25
N LEU A 191 -11.79 10.70 -13.92
CA LEU A 191 -11.29 9.71 -12.97
C LEU A 191 -12.45 9.11 -12.17
N PRO A 192 -12.49 7.78 -11.97
CA PRO A 192 -13.48 7.15 -11.11
C PRO A 192 -13.38 7.56 -9.65
N ARG A 193 -14.54 7.74 -8.99
CA ARG A 193 -14.62 7.92 -7.54
C ARG A 193 -14.36 6.61 -6.79
N ALA A 194 -15.05 5.54 -7.22
CA ALA A 194 -14.92 4.21 -6.66
C ALA A 194 -13.63 3.55 -7.16
N ASN A 195 -12.82 3.02 -6.25
CA ASN A 195 -11.54 2.39 -6.56
C ASN A 195 -11.31 1.19 -5.64
N LEU A 196 -11.09 0.02 -6.24
CA LEU A 196 -10.82 -1.24 -5.54
C LEU A 196 -9.45 -1.80 -5.98
N SER A 197 -8.59 -2.09 -5.02
CA SER A 197 -7.35 -2.85 -5.18
C SER A 197 -7.63 -4.35 -5.03
N VAL A 198 -7.06 -5.17 -5.92
CA VAL A 198 -7.28 -6.61 -5.99
C VAL A 198 -5.95 -7.33 -6.19
N LYS A 199 -5.75 -8.42 -5.44
CA LYS A 199 -4.61 -9.35 -5.57
C LYS A 199 -5.00 -10.51 -6.48
N VAL A 200 -4.12 -10.90 -7.40
CA VAL A 200 -4.38 -11.98 -8.37
C VAL A 200 -4.30 -13.34 -7.69
N SER A 201 -3.40 -13.52 -6.72
CA SER A 201 -3.30 -14.74 -5.92
C SER A 201 -4.61 -15.08 -5.17
N ALA A 202 -5.43 -14.07 -4.87
CA ALA A 202 -6.74 -14.27 -4.26
C ALA A 202 -7.84 -14.67 -5.27
N LEU A 203 -7.55 -14.62 -6.57
CA LEU A 203 -8.45 -15.04 -7.65
C LEU A 203 -8.11 -16.43 -8.20
N THR A 204 -7.03 -17.05 -7.74
CA THR A 204 -6.67 -18.41 -8.14
C THR A 204 -5.79 -19.09 -7.10
N PRO A 205 -6.03 -20.37 -6.77
CA PRO A 205 -5.10 -21.16 -5.96
C PRO A 205 -3.94 -21.75 -6.80
N LEU A 206 -3.88 -21.43 -8.10
CA LEU A 206 -2.98 -22.08 -9.05
C LEU A 206 -1.82 -21.18 -9.52
N LEU A 207 -1.67 -19.98 -8.95
CA LEU A 207 -0.60 -19.06 -9.32
C LEU A 207 0.74 -19.64 -8.88
N ARG A 208 1.51 -20.14 -9.84
CA ARG A 208 2.79 -20.82 -9.61
C ARG A 208 3.81 -20.49 -10.71
N PRO A 209 5.07 -20.23 -10.37
CA PRO A 209 6.10 -19.87 -11.35
C PRO A 209 6.41 -20.98 -12.35
N GLU A 210 6.20 -22.25 -11.99
CA GLU A 210 6.56 -23.39 -12.84
C GLU A 210 5.52 -23.66 -13.95
N ALA A 211 4.31 -23.11 -13.80
CA ALA A 211 3.22 -23.25 -14.76
C ALA A 211 2.31 -22.01 -14.71
N PRO A 212 2.84 -20.81 -15.04
CA PRO A 212 2.15 -19.55 -14.83
C PRO A 212 0.83 -19.50 -15.60
N GLU A 213 0.75 -20.15 -16.77
CA GLU A 213 -0.42 -20.14 -17.64
C GLU A 213 -1.65 -20.80 -17.00
N LEU A 214 -1.45 -21.76 -16.08
CA LEU A 214 -2.55 -22.38 -15.35
C LEU A 214 -3.21 -21.40 -14.39
N GLY A 215 -2.40 -20.69 -13.60
CA GLY A 215 -2.86 -19.65 -12.69
C GLY A 215 -3.46 -18.47 -13.44
N GLN A 216 -2.80 -18.02 -14.51
CA GLN A 216 -3.28 -16.93 -15.36
C GLN A 216 -4.67 -17.25 -15.95
N ARG A 217 -4.86 -18.44 -16.55
CA ARG A 217 -6.14 -18.83 -17.15
C ARG A 217 -7.27 -18.95 -16.12
N ASP A 218 -6.99 -19.51 -14.95
CA ASP A 218 -7.99 -19.63 -13.88
C ASP A 218 -8.35 -18.24 -13.28
N ALA A 219 -7.35 -17.40 -13.00
CA ALA A 219 -7.57 -16.04 -12.52
C ALA A 219 -8.28 -15.15 -13.56
N ALA A 220 -7.96 -15.31 -14.84
CA ALA A 220 -8.53 -14.51 -15.94
C ALA A 220 -10.06 -14.58 -15.99
N VAL A 221 -10.66 -15.73 -15.64
CA VAL A 221 -12.12 -15.88 -15.60
C VAL A 221 -12.73 -14.86 -14.62
N ARG A 222 -12.21 -14.83 -13.39
CA ARG A 222 -12.74 -13.97 -12.33
C ARG A 222 -12.34 -12.51 -12.52
N LEU A 223 -11.09 -12.24 -12.94
CA LEU A 223 -10.61 -10.89 -13.18
C LEU A 223 -11.37 -10.21 -14.33
N ARG A 224 -11.67 -10.94 -15.41
CA ARG A 224 -12.48 -10.43 -16.53
C ARG A 224 -13.87 -9.99 -16.07
N ASP A 225 -14.53 -10.79 -15.24
CA ASP A 225 -15.84 -10.43 -14.68
C ASP A 225 -15.77 -9.20 -13.76
N LEU A 226 -14.69 -9.05 -12.98
CA LEU A 226 -14.47 -7.86 -12.16
C LEU A 226 -14.21 -6.61 -13.01
N LEU A 227 -13.44 -6.73 -14.11
CA LEU A 227 -13.22 -5.63 -15.05
C LEU A 227 -14.53 -5.19 -15.71
N ARG A 228 -15.39 -6.13 -16.12
CA ARG A 228 -16.73 -5.83 -16.65
C ARG A 228 -17.60 -5.11 -15.62
N THR A 229 -17.63 -5.62 -14.39
CA THR A 229 -18.35 -4.98 -13.27
C THR A 229 -17.85 -3.55 -13.04
N ALA A 230 -16.52 -3.36 -13.01
CA ALA A 230 -15.93 -2.04 -12.82
C ALA A 230 -16.32 -1.06 -13.95
N ARG A 231 -16.43 -1.54 -15.19
CA ARG A 231 -16.88 -0.73 -16.33
C ARG A 231 -18.33 -0.32 -16.17
N GLU A 232 -19.22 -1.24 -15.81
CA GLU A 232 -20.65 -0.99 -15.59
C GLU A 232 -20.90 0.05 -14.49
N LEU A 233 -20.09 0.00 -13.43
CA LEU A 233 -20.22 0.91 -12.29
C LEU A 233 -19.42 2.22 -12.44
N GLY A 234 -18.66 2.39 -13.52
CA GLY A 234 -17.75 3.52 -13.68
C GLY A 234 -16.68 3.58 -12.58
N ALA A 235 -16.25 2.42 -12.09
CA ALA A 235 -15.25 2.27 -11.04
C ALA A 235 -13.84 2.00 -11.61
N HIS A 236 -12.83 2.18 -10.76
CA HIS A 236 -11.46 1.79 -11.02
C HIS A 236 -11.13 0.44 -10.38
N LEU A 237 -10.49 -0.44 -11.14
CA LEU A 237 -9.92 -1.69 -10.63
C LEU A 237 -8.39 -1.63 -10.68
N HIS A 238 -7.75 -1.67 -9.52
CA HIS A 238 -6.30 -1.66 -9.42
C HIS A 238 -5.79 -3.07 -9.12
N ILE A 239 -4.84 -3.57 -9.91
CA ILE A 239 -4.25 -4.88 -9.69
C ILE A 239 -2.94 -4.70 -8.92
N ASP A 240 -2.94 -5.17 -7.67
CA ASP A 240 -1.77 -5.12 -6.80
C ASP A 240 -0.72 -6.15 -7.25
N MET A 241 0.55 -5.80 -7.07
CA MET A 241 1.68 -6.69 -7.35
C MET A 241 2.19 -7.34 -6.07
N GLU A 242 2.48 -8.63 -6.15
CA GLU A 242 2.75 -9.50 -5.00
C GLU A 242 4.25 -9.86 -4.94
N SER A 243 4.60 -11.07 -4.50
CA SER A 243 5.99 -11.56 -4.46
C SER A 243 6.57 -11.73 -5.86
N PHE A 244 7.91 -11.73 -5.96
CA PHE A 244 8.64 -11.77 -7.23
C PHE A 244 8.29 -12.99 -8.08
N ASP A 245 8.05 -14.13 -7.44
CA ASP A 245 7.71 -15.41 -8.05
C ASP A 245 6.41 -15.36 -8.89
N SER A 246 5.46 -14.52 -8.51
CA SER A 246 4.17 -14.33 -9.18
C SER A 246 4.12 -13.09 -10.08
N ARG A 247 5.08 -12.17 -9.94
CA ARG A 247 5.09 -10.84 -10.60
C ARG A 247 4.90 -10.92 -12.11
N GLU A 248 5.64 -11.81 -12.76
CA GLU A 248 5.61 -11.93 -14.23
C GLU A 248 4.25 -12.44 -14.71
N ALA A 249 3.74 -13.49 -14.07
CA ALA A 249 2.44 -14.06 -14.39
C ALA A 249 1.31 -13.03 -14.23
N ILE A 250 1.36 -12.20 -13.20
CA ILE A 250 0.41 -11.11 -12.93
C ILE A 250 0.53 -10.02 -14.01
N ALA A 251 1.74 -9.57 -14.32
CA ALA A 251 1.97 -8.51 -15.29
C ALA A 251 1.46 -8.91 -16.69
N GLU A 252 1.79 -10.12 -17.15
CA GLU A 252 1.31 -10.67 -18.42
C GLU A 252 -0.21 -10.80 -18.44
N LEU A 253 -0.82 -11.37 -17.40
CA LEU A 253 -2.28 -11.51 -17.30
C LEU A 253 -2.98 -10.15 -17.45
N VAL A 254 -2.48 -9.12 -16.78
CA VAL A 254 -3.07 -7.78 -16.84
C VAL A 254 -2.87 -7.16 -18.21
N ILE A 255 -1.68 -7.24 -18.80
CA ILE A 255 -1.40 -6.71 -20.14
C ILE A 255 -2.31 -7.38 -21.18
N ASP A 256 -2.41 -8.70 -21.14
CA ASP A 256 -3.20 -9.48 -22.09
C ASP A 256 -4.68 -9.14 -21.97
N LEU A 257 -5.24 -9.19 -20.75
CA LEU A 257 -6.65 -8.85 -20.52
C LEU A 257 -6.93 -7.41 -20.93
N LEU A 258 -6.11 -6.45 -20.52
CA LEU A 258 -6.34 -5.04 -20.87
C LEU A 258 -6.10 -4.74 -22.36
N GLY A 259 -5.43 -5.64 -23.09
CA GLY A 259 -5.27 -5.64 -24.54
C GLY A 259 -6.47 -6.17 -25.33
N GLU A 260 -7.41 -6.86 -24.68
CA GLU A 260 -8.58 -7.41 -25.36
C GLU A 260 -9.52 -6.30 -25.87
N PRO A 261 -10.09 -6.44 -27.09
CA PRO A 261 -10.98 -5.42 -27.67
C PRO A 261 -12.19 -5.06 -26.79
N GLU A 262 -12.68 -6.00 -25.96
CA GLU A 262 -13.82 -5.74 -25.07
C GLU A 262 -13.52 -4.65 -24.02
N PHE A 263 -12.24 -4.41 -23.72
CA PHE A 263 -11.79 -3.46 -22.71
C PHE A 263 -11.21 -2.15 -23.27
N ALA A 264 -11.25 -1.96 -24.59
CA ALA A 264 -10.77 -0.73 -25.24
C ALA A 264 -11.51 0.53 -24.71
N ASP A 265 -12.83 0.42 -24.51
CA ASP A 265 -13.65 1.53 -24.00
C ASP A 265 -13.69 1.65 -22.46
N GLY A 266 -13.04 0.74 -21.74
CA GLY A 266 -13.04 0.68 -20.27
C GLY A 266 -13.05 -0.77 -19.75
N PRO A 267 -12.80 -1.00 -18.45
CA PRO A 267 -12.85 -0.03 -17.35
C PRO A 267 -11.60 0.84 -17.22
N SER A 268 -11.63 1.78 -16.27
CA SER A 268 -10.39 2.31 -15.70
C SER A 268 -9.70 1.20 -14.91
N ALA A 269 -8.44 0.94 -15.25
CA ALA A 269 -7.66 -0.10 -14.62
C ALA A 269 -6.22 0.35 -14.37
N GLY A 270 -5.55 -0.30 -13.42
CA GLY A 270 -4.16 -0.02 -13.12
C GLY A 270 -3.39 -1.24 -12.64
N VAL A 271 -2.06 -1.11 -12.67
CA VAL A 271 -1.11 -2.14 -12.25
C VAL A 271 -0.03 -1.52 -11.36
N VAL A 272 0.47 -2.30 -10.42
CA VAL A 272 1.56 -1.88 -9.53
C VAL A 272 2.93 -2.21 -10.13
N LEU A 273 3.87 -1.27 -9.99
CA LEU A 273 5.30 -1.42 -10.32
C LEU A 273 6.13 -1.25 -9.03
N GLN A 274 7.04 -2.19 -8.76
CA GLN A 274 7.82 -2.23 -7.52
C GLN A 274 9.27 -1.82 -7.76
N ALA A 275 9.67 -0.63 -7.29
CA ALA A 275 10.98 -0.03 -7.52
C ALA A 275 12.16 -0.71 -6.79
N TYR A 276 11.89 -1.55 -5.79
CA TYR A 276 12.94 -2.29 -5.08
C TYR A 276 13.54 -3.45 -5.89
N LEU A 277 12.92 -3.83 -7.03
CA LEU A 277 13.39 -4.91 -7.89
C LEU A 277 14.39 -4.38 -8.91
N ARG A 278 15.44 -5.16 -9.15
CA ARG A 278 16.50 -4.82 -10.09
C ARG A 278 16.02 -4.78 -11.55
N ASP A 279 14.95 -5.52 -11.87
CA ASP A 279 14.35 -5.62 -13.21
C ASP A 279 13.12 -4.72 -13.43
N SER A 280 12.83 -3.86 -12.45
CA SER A 280 11.70 -2.93 -12.54
C SER A 280 11.83 -1.88 -13.67
N PRO A 281 13.03 -1.43 -14.11
CA PRO A 281 13.16 -0.60 -15.31
C PRO A 281 12.60 -1.25 -16.57
N GLU A 282 12.82 -2.55 -16.76
CA GLU A 282 12.34 -3.32 -17.90
C GLU A 282 10.81 -3.48 -17.85
N LEU A 283 10.26 -3.78 -16.67
CA LEU A 283 8.80 -3.85 -16.50
C LEU A 283 8.13 -2.50 -16.70
N CYS A 284 8.76 -1.41 -16.25
CA CYS A 284 8.29 -0.05 -16.50
C CYS A 284 8.19 0.26 -17.99
N ASP A 285 9.20 -0.13 -18.77
CA ASP A 285 9.20 0.03 -20.22
C ASP A 285 8.09 -0.75 -20.90
N ARG A 286 7.83 -1.98 -20.43
CA ARG A 286 6.71 -2.80 -20.93
C ARG A 286 5.37 -2.13 -20.67
N PHE A 287 5.13 -1.58 -19.48
CA PHE A 287 3.89 -0.86 -19.19
C PHE A 287 3.73 0.42 -20.01
N ILE A 288 4.81 1.19 -20.20
CA ILE A 288 4.82 2.38 -21.07
C ILE A 288 4.55 1.98 -22.53
N GLY A 289 5.18 0.91 -23.01
CA GLY A 289 4.97 0.34 -24.35
C GLY A 289 3.53 -0.09 -24.55
N CYS A 290 2.98 -0.88 -23.62
CA CYS A 290 1.57 -1.28 -23.64
C CYS A 290 0.62 -0.09 -23.69
N ALA A 291 0.82 0.93 -22.84
CA ALA A 291 -0.01 2.13 -22.84
C ALA A 291 0.10 2.97 -24.13
N ARG A 292 1.21 2.85 -24.86
CA ARG A 292 1.40 3.49 -26.17
C ARG A 292 0.72 2.71 -27.29
N ASP A 293 0.86 1.39 -27.27
CA ASP A 293 0.50 0.52 -28.39
C ASP A 293 -0.97 0.06 -28.32
N VAL A 294 -1.55 0.03 -27.12
CA VAL A 294 -2.94 -0.40 -26.88
C VAL A 294 -3.79 0.82 -26.48
N PRO A 295 -4.47 1.48 -27.42
CA PRO A 295 -5.30 2.63 -27.11
C PRO A 295 -6.50 2.23 -26.25
N ARG A 296 -6.65 2.89 -25.11
CA ARG A 296 -7.79 2.71 -24.20
C ARG A 296 -8.44 4.05 -23.91
N ARG A 297 -9.78 4.08 -23.85
CA ARG A 297 -10.55 5.26 -23.40
C ARG A 297 -10.17 5.68 -21.99
N HIS A 298 -9.87 4.71 -21.13
CA HIS A 298 -9.28 4.95 -19.83
C HIS A 298 -7.79 4.55 -19.84
N PRO A 299 -6.87 5.53 -19.90
CA PRO A 299 -5.43 5.35 -19.74
C PRO A 299 -5.06 4.40 -18.61
N LEU A 300 -4.05 3.56 -18.85
CA LEU A 300 -3.48 2.67 -17.83
C LEU A 300 -2.93 3.51 -16.67
N VAL A 301 -3.31 3.14 -15.44
CA VAL A 301 -2.72 3.72 -14.24
C VAL A 301 -1.56 2.84 -13.78
N VAL A 302 -0.36 3.39 -13.64
CA VAL A 302 0.79 2.67 -13.07
C VAL A 302 1.06 3.21 -11.68
N ARG A 303 0.79 2.38 -10.66
CA ARG A 303 1.11 2.71 -9.26
C ARG A 303 2.54 2.28 -8.96
N LEU A 304 3.43 3.26 -8.84
CA LEU A 304 4.81 3.02 -8.43
C LEU A 304 4.89 2.95 -6.90
N VAL A 305 5.34 1.81 -6.39
CA VAL A 305 5.67 1.57 -4.97
C VAL A 305 7.16 1.24 -4.86
N LYS A 306 7.73 1.23 -3.65
CA LYS A 306 9.04 0.60 -3.44
C LYS A 306 8.92 -0.92 -3.52
N GLY A 307 8.20 -1.51 -2.58
CA GLY A 307 7.97 -2.96 -2.50
C GLY A 307 7.59 -3.34 -1.08
N ALA A 308 6.90 -4.47 -0.91
CA ALA A 308 6.35 -4.90 0.38
C ALA A 308 6.84 -6.29 0.84
N TYR A 309 7.69 -6.94 0.05
CA TYR A 309 8.12 -8.33 0.26
C TYR A 309 9.64 -8.46 0.43
N TRP A 310 10.36 -7.37 0.77
CA TRP A 310 11.84 -7.33 0.69
C TRP A 310 12.51 -8.46 1.48
N ASP A 311 12.14 -8.64 2.76
CA ASP A 311 12.69 -9.71 3.60
C ASP A 311 12.38 -11.10 3.03
N HIS A 312 11.18 -11.29 2.47
CA HIS A 312 10.78 -12.54 1.83
C HIS A 312 11.66 -12.82 0.60
N GLU A 313 11.83 -11.86 -0.30
CA GLU A 313 12.65 -12.05 -1.51
C GLU A 313 14.12 -12.35 -1.18
N VAL A 314 14.68 -11.69 -0.16
CA VAL A 314 16.05 -11.93 0.30
C VAL A 314 16.19 -13.33 0.89
N VAL A 315 15.24 -13.75 1.73
CA VAL A 315 15.27 -15.06 2.38
C VAL A 315 15.09 -16.17 1.34
N GLU A 316 14.09 -16.08 0.47
CA GLU A 316 13.81 -17.08 -0.57
C GLU A 316 15.02 -17.26 -1.50
N ALA A 317 15.59 -16.16 -2.01
CA ALA A 317 16.73 -16.23 -2.90
C ALA A 317 17.95 -16.89 -2.22
N ARG A 318 18.24 -16.52 -0.97
CA ARG A 318 19.38 -17.08 -0.23
C ARG A 318 19.19 -18.55 0.13
N GLN A 319 17.98 -18.98 0.46
CA GLN A 319 17.68 -20.39 0.74
C GLN A 319 17.86 -21.28 -0.48
N HIS A 320 17.55 -20.78 -1.68
CA HIS A 320 17.65 -21.52 -2.93
C HIS A 320 18.98 -21.31 -3.68
N GLY A 321 19.86 -20.44 -3.17
CA GLY A 321 21.12 -20.07 -3.83
C GLY A 321 20.92 -19.26 -5.13
N TRP A 322 19.79 -18.56 -5.26
CA TRP A 322 19.50 -17.65 -6.37
C TRP A 322 20.13 -16.27 -6.14
N SER A 323 20.21 -15.48 -7.21
CA SER A 323 20.51 -14.06 -7.11
C SER A 323 19.34 -13.33 -6.43
N VAL A 324 19.65 -12.47 -5.45
CA VAL A 324 18.65 -11.66 -4.77
C VAL A 324 18.03 -10.66 -5.77
N PRO A 325 16.71 -10.73 -6.03
CA PRO A 325 16.08 -9.94 -7.09
C PRO A 325 15.87 -8.47 -6.70
N VAL A 326 15.96 -8.16 -5.41
CA VAL A 326 15.81 -6.81 -4.85
C VAL A 326 17.16 -6.11 -4.64
N PHE A 327 17.13 -4.78 -4.63
CA PHE A 327 18.25 -3.99 -4.12
C PHE A 327 18.38 -4.20 -2.60
N GLU A 328 19.57 -4.59 -2.14
CA GLU A 328 19.80 -4.88 -0.72
C GLU A 328 20.13 -3.63 0.09
N VAL A 329 20.49 -2.53 -0.57
CA VAL A 329 20.71 -1.23 0.06
C VAL A 329 19.50 -0.34 -0.20
N LYS A 330 18.86 0.18 0.86
CA LYS A 330 17.64 1.00 0.72
C LYS A 330 17.85 2.24 -0.16
N ALA A 331 19.01 2.89 -0.06
CA ALA A 331 19.36 4.02 -0.94
C ALA A 331 19.30 3.67 -2.44
N GLU A 332 19.65 2.43 -2.82
CA GLU A 332 19.51 1.95 -4.20
C GLU A 332 18.04 1.82 -4.63
N SER A 333 17.18 1.30 -3.73
CA SER A 333 15.73 1.27 -3.98
C SER A 333 15.15 2.68 -4.11
N ASP A 334 15.62 3.65 -3.32
CA ASP A 334 15.17 5.04 -3.38
C ASP A 334 15.61 5.73 -4.67
N ARG A 335 16.87 5.52 -5.10
CA ARG A 335 17.37 6.00 -6.39
C ARG A 335 16.59 5.43 -7.56
N ASN A 336 16.32 4.12 -7.54
CA ASN A 336 15.54 3.49 -8.60
C ASN A 336 14.07 3.97 -8.58
N PHE A 337 13.47 4.20 -7.41
CA PHE A 337 12.14 4.78 -7.29
C PHE A 337 12.08 6.18 -7.92
N GLU A 338 13.05 7.06 -7.64
CA GLU A 338 13.13 8.39 -8.27
C GLU A 338 13.29 8.28 -9.80
N ALA A 339 14.14 7.36 -10.28
CA ALA A 339 14.35 7.12 -11.71
C ALA A 339 13.08 6.64 -12.41
N LEU A 340 12.35 5.68 -11.84
CA LEU A 340 11.10 5.15 -12.40
C LEU A 340 9.97 6.18 -12.35
N ALA A 341 9.87 6.97 -11.26
CA ALA A 341 8.88 8.04 -11.16
C ALA A 341 9.08 9.06 -12.29
N ARG A 342 10.33 9.49 -12.51
CA ARG A 342 10.69 10.36 -13.63
C ARG A 342 10.34 9.74 -14.96
N ARG A 343 10.67 8.45 -15.17
CA ARG A 343 10.40 7.75 -16.43
C ARG A 343 8.92 7.70 -16.79
N LEU A 344 8.05 7.41 -15.81
CA LEU A 344 6.59 7.42 -15.99
C LEU A 344 6.06 8.83 -16.29
N LEU A 345 6.57 9.85 -15.60
CA LEU A 345 6.19 11.24 -15.81
C LEU A 345 6.66 11.79 -17.16
N GLU A 346 7.87 11.45 -17.59
CA GLU A 346 8.40 11.79 -18.92
C GLU A 346 7.58 11.13 -20.03
N ALA A 347 7.16 9.87 -19.85
CA ALA A 347 6.27 9.21 -20.79
C ALA A 347 4.91 9.94 -20.90
N ARG A 348 4.32 10.34 -19.76
CA ARG A 348 3.10 11.15 -19.72
C ARG A 348 3.28 12.51 -20.40
N ALA A 349 4.36 13.23 -20.10
CA ALA A 349 4.68 14.51 -20.74
C ALA A 349 4.93 14.38 -22.25
N ALA A 350 5.48 13.25 -22.71
CA ALA A 350 5.65 12.90 -24.11
C ALA A 350 4.35 12.47 -24.82
N GLY A 351 3.20 12.52 -24.14
CA GLY A 351 1.88 12.24 -24.72
C GLY A 351 1.45 10.77 -24.67
N VAL A 352 2.16 9.91 -23.94
CA VAL A 352 1.67 8.54 -23.69
C VAL A 352 0.44 8.63 -22.79
N ALA A 353 -0.64 7.95 -23.19
CA ALA A 353 -1.89 7.86 -22.45
C ALA A 353 -1.73 6.93 -21.22
N LEU A 354 -0.95 7.38 -20.24
CA LEU A 354 -0.64 6.69 -18.99
C LEU A 354 -0.78 7.66 -17.81
N ARG A 355 -1.24 7.15 -16.66
CA ARG A 355 -1.38 7.91 -15.42
C ARG A 355 -0.40 7.39 -14.36
N PRO A 356 0.63 8.19 -13.99
CA PRO A 356 1.50 7.85 -12.87
C PRO A 356 0.76 8.06 -11.54
N ALA A 357 0.78 7.03 -10.69
CA ALA A 357 0.38 7.12 -9.30
C ALA A 357 1.58 6.81 -8.41
N ILE A 358 2.08 7.78 -7.65
CA ILE A 358 3.30 7.64 -6.86
C ILE A 358 2.92 7.35 -5.41
N ALA A 359 3.13 6.10 -4.99
CA ALA A 359 2.75 5.61 -3.67
C ALA A 359 3.96 5.56 -2.73
N SER A 360 4.03 6.52 -1.80
CA SER A 360 5.14 6.61 -0.84
C SER A 360 4.75 7.48 0.36
N HIS A 361 5.21 7.07 1.55
CA HIS A 361 5.16 7.88 2.78
C HIS A 361 6.46 8.64 3.02
N ASN A 362 7.46 8.48 2.14
CA ASN A 362 8.70 9.24 2.20
C ASN A 362 8.49 10.64 1.58
N LEU A 363 8.61 11.69 2.41
CA LEU A 363 8.47 13.08 1.97
C LEU A 363 9.42 13.42 0.81
N ARG A 364 10.66 12.92 0.83
CA ARG A 364 11.63 13.11 -0.25
C ARG A 364 11.10 12.57 -1.58
N SER A 365 10.63 11.32 -1.59
CA SER A 365 10.12 10.67 -2.79
C SER A 365 8.91 11.39 -3.37
N VAL A 366 8.01 11.85 -2.49
CA VAL A 366 6.81 12.62 -2.90
C VAL A 366 7.20 13.99 -3.43
N ALA A 367 8.07 14.71 -2.73
CA ALA A 367 8.56 16.02 -3.17
C ALA A 367 9.28 15.94 -4.52
N TYR A 368 10.08 14.88 -4.73
CA TYR A 368 10.74 14.62 -6.00
C TYR A 368 9.75 14.45 -7.15
N ALA A 369 8.72 13.61 -6.98
CA ALA A 369 7.72 13.39 -8.03
C ALA A 369 6.96 14.67 -8.39
N VAL A 370 6.61 15.49 -7.41
CA VAL A 370 5.96 16.79 -7.64
C VAL A 370 6.90 17.76 -8.36
N ALA A 371 8.19 17.83 -7.96
CA ALA A 371 9.17 18.67 -8.62
C ALA A 371 9.39 18.25 -10.09
N VAL A 372 9.47 16.95 -10.38
CA VAL A 372 9.56 16.42 -11.75
C VAL A 372 8.31 16.75 -12.55
N THR A 373 7.12 16.57 -12.00
CA THR A 373 5.84 16.89 -12.67
C THR A 373 5.83 18.35 -13.13
N ARG A 374 6.17 19.27 -12.23
CA ARG A 374 6.23 20.71 -12.52
C ARG A 374 7.33 21.08 -13.52
N ALA A 375 8.51 20.47 -13.41
CA ALA A 375 9.62 20.71 -14.34
C ALA A 375 9.32 20.23 -15.77
N LEU A 376 8.48 19.21 -15.92
CA LEU A 376 7.98 18.73 -17.21
C LEU A 376 6.81 19.55 -17.76
N GLY A 377 6.35 20.59 -17.04
CA GLY A 377 5.22 21.42 -17.44
C GLY A 377 3.86 20.73 -17.34
N LEU A 378 3.78 19.61 -16.62
CA LEU A 378 2.52 18.93 -16.31
C LEU A 378 1.79 19.67 -15.18
N SER A 379 0.46 19.55 -15.16
CA SER A 379 -0.32 20.03 -14.01
C SER A 379 -0.03 19.16 -12.79
N ASP A 380 -0.14 19.73 -11.58
CA ASP A 380 -0.17 18.92 -10.36
C ASP A 380 -1.35 17.91 -10.42
N ASP A 381 -2.41 18.25 -11.15
CA ASP A 381 -3.55 17.36 -11.44
C ASP A 381 -3.21 16.23 -12.42
N ASP A 382 -1.99 16.13 -12.98
CA ASP A 382 -1.57 14.98 -13.79
C ASP A 382 -0.83 13.91 -12.98
N LEU A 383 -0.52 14.23 -11.71
CA LEU A 383 0.11 13.34 -10.75
C LEU A 383 -0.91 12.91 -9.70
N GLU A 384 -0.99 11.61 -9.38
CA GLU A 384 -1.68 11.16 -8.17
C GLU A 384 -0.63 10.68 -7.16
N LEU A 385 -0.70 11.18 -5.93
CA LEU A 385 0.10 10.71 -4.80
C LEU A 385 -0.71 9.72 -3.98
N GLN A 386 -0.07 8.71 -3.41
CA GLN A 386 -0.78 7.73 -2.62
C GLN A 386 -0.05 7.37 -1.32
N VAL A 387 -0.84 7.14 -0.27
CA VAL A 387 -0.35 6.69 1.03
C VAL A 387 -1.21 5.57 1.59
N LEU A 388 -0.72 4.90 2.64
CA LEU A 388 -1.49 3.93 3.40
C LEU A 388 -2.17 4.60 4.59
N ARG A 389 -3.42 4.23 4.85
CA ARG A 389 -4.11 4.55 6.09
C ARG A 389 -3.30 4.07 7.30
N GLY A 390 -3.18 4.92 8.31
CA GLY A 390 -2.52 4.60 9.59
C GLY A 390 -0.99 4.76 9.58
N LEU A 391 -0.39 4.98 8.40
CA LEU A 391 1.04 5.30 8.23
C LEU A 391 1.24 6.72 7.69
N GLY A 392 0.55 7.08 6.61
CA GLY A 392 0.76 8.35 5.91
C GLY A 392 -0.34 9.38 6.14
N ASP A 393 -1.13 9.26 7.20
CA ASP A 393 -2.30 10.12 7.42
C ASP A 393 -1.93 11.61 7.55
N ASP A 394 -0.85 11.91 8.29
CA ASP A 394 -0.36 13.29 8.44
C ASP A 394 0.15 13.84 7.09
N LEU A 395 0.90 13.02 6.35
CA LEU A 395 1.39 13.38 5.02
C LEU A 395 0.22 13.58 4.05
N GLN A 396 -0.78 12.71 4.06
CA GLN A 396 -1.99 12.83 3.26
C GLN A 396 -2.67 14.17 3.48
N ASP A 397 -2.87 14.56 4.73
CA ASP A 397 -3.54 15.81 5.07
C ASP A 397 -2.71 17.02 4.61
N ALA A 398 -1.39 16.96 4.73
CA ALA A 398 -0.48 17.99 4.20
C ALA A 398 -0.54 18.09 2.67
N LEU A 399 -0.53 16.95 1.98
CA LEU A 399 -0.62 16.90 0.51
C LEU A 399 -1.95 17.49 0.01
N ALA A 400 -3.07 17.12 0.65
CA ALA A 400 -4.37 17.68 0.33
C ALA A 400 -4.43 19.18 0.61
N ALA A 401 -3.83 19.65 1.72
CA ALA A 401 -3.74 21.08 2.04
C ALA A 401 -2.89 21.87 1.05
N CYS A 402 -1.86 21.24 0.46
CA CYS A 402 -1.08 21.81 -0.64
C CYS A 402 -1.83 21.79 -2.00
N GLY A 403 -3.06 21.28 -2.05
CA GLY A 403 -3.84 21.16 -3.29
C GLY A 403 -3.36 20.04 -4.22
N LEU A 404 -2.53 19.10 -3.74
CA LEU A 404 -2.06 17.96 -4.52
C LEU A 404 -3.12 16.86 -4.51
N ARG A 405 -3.24 16.07 -5.59
CA ARG A 405 -4.18 14.95 -5.61
C ARG A 405 -3.60 13.79 -4.83
N VAL A 406 -4.30 13.39 -3.77
CA VAL A 406 -3.88 12.30 -2.91
C VAL A 406 -4.97 11.23 -2.79
N ARG A 407 -4.54 9.96 -2.78
CA ARG A 407 -5.39 8.80 -2.53
C ARG A 407 -4.86 7.96 -1.38
N THR A 408 -5.77 7.53 -0.51
CA THR A 408 -5.44 6.70 0.65
C THR A 408 -5.88 5.27 0.42
N TYR A 409 -4.93 4.36 0.53
CA TYR A 409 -5.18 2.92 0.52
C TYR A 409 -5.80 2.51 1.86
N CYS A 410 -7.01 1.96 1.79
CA CYS A 410 -7.92 1.73 2.90
C CYS A 410 -8.23 0.22 3.02
N PRO A 411 -7.53 -0.51 3.91
CA PRO A 411 -7.78 -1.93 4.14
C PRO A 411 -9.13 -2.19 4.80
N VAL A 412 -9.87 -3.15 4.27
CA VAL A 412 -11.19 -3.57 4.75
C VAL A 412 -11.21 -5.09 4.88
N GLY A 413 -11.54 -5.60 6.07
CA GLY A 413 -11.75 -7.02 6.26
C GLY A 413 -11.88 -7.42 7.72
N ASP A 414 -12.18 -8.68 7.94
CA ASP A 414 -12.34 -9.22 9.28
C ASP A 414 -11.03 -9.18 10.09
N LEU A 415 -11.15 -9.46 11.39
CA LEU A 415 -10.02 -9.41 12.31
C LEU A 415 -8.91 -10.40 11.92
N VAL A 416 -9.26 -11.58 11.40
CA VAL A 416 -8.30 -12.64 11.07
C VAL A 416 -7.39 -12.19 9.93
N ALA A 417 -8.00 -11.81 8.79
CA ALA A 417 -7.28 -11.27 7.65
C ALA A 417 -6.58 -9.94 8.00
N GLY A 418 -7.17 -9.18 8.92
CA GLY A 418 -6.62 -7.98 9.51
C GLY A 418 -5.26 -8.16 10.19
N MET A 419 -5.04 -9.27 10.88
CA MET A 419 -3.80 -9.46 11.65
C MET A 419 -2.59 -9.71 10.77
N ALA A 420 -2.73 -10.52 9.71
CA ALA A 420 -1.65 -10.72 8.74
C ALA A 420 -1.26 -9.42 8.02
N TYR A 421 -2.23 -8.53 7.78
CA TYR A 421 -1.96 -7.18 7.29
C TYR A 421 -1.25 -6.32 8.34
N LEU A 422 -1.73 -6.33 9.59
CA LEU A 422 -1.15 -5.58 10.71
C LEU A 422 0.32 -5.94 10.92
N VAL A 423 0.68 -7.23 10.97
CA VAL A 423 2.06 -7.67 11.17
C VAL A 423 3.00 -7.10 10.10
N ARG A 424 2.58 -7.11 8.82
CA ARG A 424 3.36 -6.50 7.72
C ARG A 424 3.53 -4.98 7.90
N ARG A 425 2.49 -4.28 8.35
CA ARG A 425 2.57 -2.84 8.64
C ARG A 425 3.47 -2.53 9.83
N LEU A 426 3.48 -3.38 10.85
CA LEU A 426 4.39 -3.25 11.99
C LEU A 426 5.85 -3.46 11.58
N LEU A 427 6.12 -4.45 10.73
CA LEU A 427 7.46 -4.66 10.16
C LEU A 427 7.93 -3.44 9.35
N GLU A 428 7.06 -2.90 8.49
CA GLU A 428 7.36 -1.71 7.67
C GLU A 428 7.64 -0.48 8.55
N ASN A 429 6.79 -0.22 9.55
CA ASN A 429 6.89 0.96 10.41
C ASN A 429 8.04 0.90 11.41
N THR A 430 8.53 -0.30 11.75
CA THR A 430 9.64 -0.50 12.70
C THR A 430 10.96 -0.85 12.01
N SER A 431 11.02 -0.78 10.68
CA SER A 431 12.28 -0.91 9.94
C SER A 431 13.16 0.31 10.22
N ASN A 432 14.38 0.06 10.72
CA ASN A 432 15.33 1.10 11.16
C ASN A 432 15.75 2.08 10.03
N GLU A 433 15.42 1.77 8.78
CA GLU A 433 15.75 2.58 7.59
C GLU A 433 14.54 3.38 7.04
N GLY A 434 13.40 3.34 7.74
CA GLY A 434 12.17 4.03 7.35
C GLY A 434 12.25 5.54 7.54
N PHE A 435 11.84 6.31 6.53
CA PHE A 435 11.69 7.77 6.62
C PHE A 435 10.82 8.18 7.82
N LEU A 436 9.76 7.41 8.10
CA LEU A 436 8.90 7.66 9.25
C LEU A 436 9.71 7.57 10.55
N SER A 437 10.56 6.56 10.75
CA SER A 437 11.41 6.45 11.96
C SER A 437 12.31 7.67 12.13
N ALA A 438 13.05 8.04 11.07
CA ALA A 438 13.95 9.19 11.10
C ALA A 438 13.21 10.51 11.43
N GLN A 439 11.99 10.69 10.91
CA GLN A 439 11.17 11.85 11.25
C GLN A 439 10.75 11.84 12.73
N HIS A 440 10.43 10.69 13.31
CA HIS A 440 10.11 10.57 14.74
C HIS A 440 11.34 10.82 15.62
N GLU A 441 12.53 10.43 15.16
CA GLU A 441 13.81 10.61 15.86
C GLU A 441 14.33 12.07 15.80
N GLY A 442 13.64 12.96 15.08
CA GLY A 442 13.97 14.38 15.02
C GLY A 442 15.12 14.71 14.06
N THR A 443 15.38 13.84 13.06
CA THR A 443 16.33 14.11 11.98
C THR A 443 16.01 15.45 11.30
N ALA A 444 17.05 16.22 10.97
CA ALA A 444 16.88 17.52 10.33
C ALA A 444 16.17 17.37 8.97
N LEU A 445 15.31 18.33 8.62
CA LEU A 445 14.52 18.27 7.38
C LEU A 445 15.41 18.19 6.13
N GLU A 446 16.55 18.89 6.13
CA GLU A 446 17.53 18.84 5.05
C GLU A 446 18.10 17.44 4.83
N GLU A 447 18.31 16.68 5.90
CA GLU A 447 18.80 15.30 5.84
C GLU A 447 17.69 14.34 5.39
N LEU A 448 16.47 14.53 5.89
CA LEU A 448 15.27 13.80 5.43
C LEU A 448 14.98 14.01 3.94
N LEU A 449 15.34 15.18 3.39
CA LEU A 449 15.18 15.56 1.99
C LEU A 449 16.46 15.39 1.17
N ALA A 450 17.52 14.78 1.71
CA ALA A 450 18.74 14.55 0.97
C ALA A 450 18.50 13.61 -0.23
N ALA A 451 19.36 13.75 -1.25
CA ALA A 451 19.35 12.82 -2.37
C ALA A 451 19.79 11.41 -1.89
N PRO A 452 19.13 10.34 -2.35
CA PRO A 452 19.50 8.97 -2.00
C PRO A 452 20.80 8.50 -2.65
#